data_AF-A0A2E6SHR2-F1
#
_entry.id   AF-A0A2E6SHR2-F1
#
_cell.length_a   1.000
_cell.length_b   1.000
_cell.length_c   1.000
_cell.angle_alpha   90.00
_cell.angle_beta   90.00
_cell.angle_gamma   90.00
#
_symmetry.space_group_name_H-M   'P 1'
#
loop_
_entity.id
_entity.type
_entity.pdbx_description
1 polymer ?
#
loop_
_entity_poly.entity_id
_entity_poly.type
_entity_poly.pdbx_seq_one_letter_code
_entity_poly.pdbx_strand_id
1 'polypeptide(L)'
;VVSGDILEESDSTLILQTQIGKLVLKKEMVVRMDEFERPAPKVIFLGDPFIDYYPDHQIFSGRIKNVGEIRADFVRVIGNLFDQTTTNSGTDSVFVKGTRIVYETNVVADTALEPGQTASYKLTIPIKKGRKVQYHTMDIHWDETQ
;
A
#
# COMPACT_ATOMS: atom_id res chain seq x y z
N VAL A 1 -29.36 -5.49 8.89
CA VAL A 1 -28.13 -5.88 8.17
C VAL A 1 -27.34 -6.77 9.11
N VAL A 2 -26.88 -7.92 8.64
CA VAL A 2 -26.09 -8.87 9.43
C VAL A 2 -24.76 -9.04 8.71
N SER A 3 -23.66 -8.99 9.45
CA SER A 3 -22.30 -9.14 8.92
C SER A 3 -21.64 -10.37 9.56
N GLY A 4 -20.89 -11.12 8.76
CA GLY A 4 -20.21 -12.34 9.19
C GLY A 4 -19.50 -13.03 8.04
N ASP A 5 -18.69 -14.02 8.37
CA ASP A 5 -17.95 -14.82 7.40
C ASP A 5 -18.84 -15.97 6.88
N ILE A 6 -18.85 -16.22 5.57
CA ILE A 6 -19.59 -17.34 4.98
C ILE A 6 -18.84 -18.63 5.31
N LEU A 7 -19.50 -19.53 6.04
CA LEU A 7 -18.96 -20.87 6.35
C LEU A 7 -19.38 -21.88 5.29
N GLU A 8 -20.63 -21.79 4.83
CA GLU A 8 -21.20 -22.71 3.86
C GLU A 8 -22.30 -22.02 3.05
N GLU A 9 -22.31 -22.28 1.75
CA GLU A 9 -23.35 -21.83 0.84
C GLU A 9 -23.90 -23.03 0.06
N SER A 10 -25.21 -23.21 0.13
CA SER A 10 -25.97 -24.21 -0.63
C SER A 10 -27.02 -23.50 -1.49
N ASP A 11 -27.75 -24.27 -2.32
CA ASP A 11 -28.80 -23.74 -3.18
C ASP A 11 -29.96 -23.09 -2.40
N SER A 12 -30.21 -23.53 -1.17
CA SER A 12 -31.34 -23.08 -0.35
C SER A 12 -30.94 -22.38 0.96
N THR A 13 -29.73 -22.64 1.46
CA THR A 13 -29.27 -22.16 2.78
C THR A 13 -27.92 -21.48 2.69
N LEU A 14 -27.72 -20.49 3.54
CA LEU A 14 -26.46 -19.81 3.78
C LEU A 14 -26.13 -19.88 5.27
N ILE A 15 -24.94 -20.36 5.61
CA ILE A 15 -24.45 -20.43 6.99
C ILE A 15 -23.36 -19.37 7.16
N LEU A 16 -23.59 -18.45 8.10
CA LEU A 16 -22.69 -17.36 8.44
C LEU A 16 -22.13 -17.54 9.85
N GLN A 17 -20.85 -17.25 10.04
CA GLN A 17 -20.28 -17.01 11.36
C GLN A 17 -20.36 -15.51 11.66
N THR A 18 -21.15 -15.13 12.67
CA THR A 18 -21.29 -13.74 13.12
C THR A 18 -20.61 -13.55 14.48
N GLN A 19 -20.45 -12.31 14.94
CA GLN A 19 -19.86 -12.00 16.25
C GLN A 19 -20.60 -12.61 17.45
N ILE A 20 -21.89 -12.93 17.27
CA ILE A 20 -22.74 -13.52 18.30
C ILE A 20 -22.95 -15.04 18.11
N GLY A 21 -22.31 -15.64 17.10
CA GLY A 21 -22.38 -17.08 16.82
C GLY A 21 -22.79 -17.42 15.39
N LYS A 22 -23.12 -18.69 15.15
CA LYS A 22 -23.54 -19.21 13.85
C LYS A 22 -24.98 -18.81 13.53
N LEU A 23 -25.19 -18.26 12.36
CA LEU A 23 -26.50 -17.92 11.83
C LEU A 23 -26.78 -18.73 10.56
N VAL A 24 -27.96 -19.35 10.51
CA VAL A 24 -28.43 -20.09 9.33
C VAL A 24 -29.55 -19.28 8.70
N LEU A 25 -29.36 -18.89 7.43
CA LEU A 25 -30.30 -18.10 6.65
C LEU A 25 -30.82 -18.92 5.48
N LYS A 26 -32.08 -18.69 5.10
CA LYS A 26 -32.63 -19.18 3.83
C LYS A 26 -32.27 -18.21 2.73
N LYS A 27 -31.77 -18.72 1.60
CA LYS A 27 -31.31 -17.88 0.47
C LYS A 27 -32.44 -17.03 -0.12
N GLU A 28 -33.66 -17.56 -0.14
CA GLU A 28 -34.88 -16.86 -0.56
C GLU A 28 -35.21 -15.60 0.27
N MET A 29 -34.67 -15.50 1.49
CA MET A 29 -34.88 -14.36 2.39
C MET A 29 -33.75 -13.32 2.30
N VAL A 30 -32.72 -13.57 1.49
CA VAL A 30 -31.60 -12.64 1.30
C VAL A 30 -31.89 -11.75 0.10
N VAL A 31 -32.12 -10.46 0.38
CA VAL A 31 -32.40 -9.46 -0.66
C VAL A 31 -31.14 -9.04 -1.41
N ARG A 32 -30.01 -8.93 -0.69
CA ARG A 32 -28.72 -8.50 -1.23
C ARG A 32 -27.58 -8.98 -0.32
N MET A 33 -26.48 -9.42 -0.92
CA MET A 33 -25.22 -9.67 -0.24
C MET A 33 -24.20 -8.66 -0.77
N ASP A 34 -23.57 -7.92 0.13
CA ASP A 34 -22.47 -7.04 -0.18
C ASP A 34 -21.22 -7.60 0.51
N GLU A 35 -20.11 -7.64 -0.21
CA GLU A 35 -18.83 -8.01 0.37
C GLU A 35 -18.38 -6.90 1.33
N PHE A 36 -18.17 -7.27 2.59
CA PHE A 36 -17.67 -6.34 3.60
C PHE A 36 -16.15 -6.40 3.61
N GLU A 37 -15.51 -5.56 2.81
CA GLU A 37 -14.06 -5.38 2.88
C GLU A 37 -13.70 -4.79 4.24
N ARG A 38 -12.78 -5.44 4.96
CA ARG A 38 -12.26 -4.87 6.20
C ARG A 38 -11.55 -3.56 5.86
N PRO A 39 -11.73 -2.49 6.67
CA PRO A 39 -10.96 -1.27 6.49
C PRO A 39 -9.46 -1.62 6.43
N ALA A 40 -8.74 -1.08 5.46
CA ALA A 40 -7.34 -1.40 5.24
C ALA A 40 -6.57 -0.16 4.77
N PRO A 41 -5.25 -0.07 5.06
CA PRO A 41 -4.41 0.96 4.49
C PRO A 41 -4.20 0.73 2.98
N LYS A 42 -4.22 1.81 2.20
CA LYS A 42 -3.98 1.73 0.76
C LYS A 42 -3.28 3.00 0.27
N VAL A 43 -2.00 2.89 -0.05
CA VAL A 43 -1.22 4.03 -0.49
C VAL A 43 -0.98 3.94 -2.00
N ILE A 44 -1.22 5.04 -2.71
CA ILE A 44 -1.06 5.13 -4.17
C ILE A 44 -0.21 6.33 -4.59
N PHE A 45 0.44 6.24 -5.75
CA PHE A 45 1.06 7.38 -6.41
C PHE A 45 0.00 8.34 -6.96
N LEU A 46 0.23 9.64 -6.78
CA LEU A 46 -0.59 10.69 -7.37
C LEU A 46 0.03 11.17 -8.68
N GLY A 47 -0.14 10.36 -9.72
CA GLY A 47 0.41 10.61 -11.06
C GLY A 47 1.85 10.11 -11.22
N ASP A 48 2.42 10.38 -12.39
CA ASP A 48 3.78 9.97 -12.73
C ASP A 48 4.83 10.79 -11.96
N PRO A 49 5.96 10.18 -11.58
CA PRO A 49 7.06 10.89 -10.97
C PRO A 49 7.71 11.87 -11.95
N PHE A 50 8.17 13.00 -11.44
CA PHE A 50 9.16 13.82 -12.12
C PHE A 50 10.55 13.19 -11.97
N ILE A 51 11.32 13.10 -13.06
CA ILE A 51 12.61 12.39 -13.09
C ILE A 51 13.71 13.33 -13.59
N ASP A 52 14.70 13.55 -12.75
CA ASP A 52 15.96 14.20 -13.14
C ASP A 52 17.03 13.14 -13.43
N TYR A 53 17.67 13.24 -14.60
CA TYR A 53 18.68 12.30 -15.05
C TYR A 53 20.09 12.89 -14.90
N TYR A 54 20.94 12.18 -14.17
CA TYR A 54 22.36 12.50 -14.02
C TYR A 54 23.23 11.32 -14.49
N PRO A 55 24.53 11.55 -14.78
CA PRO A 55 25.42 10.49 -15.23
C PRO A 55 25.58 9.33 -14.23
N ASP A 56 25.47 9.62 -12.93
CA ASP A 56 25.75 8.70 -11.83
C ASP A 56 24.52 8.40 -10.96
N HIS A 57 23.40 9.09 -11.14
CA HIS A 57 22.16 8.86 -10.39
C HIS A 57 20.91 9.34 -11.14
N GLN A 58 19.75 8.93 -10.66
CA GLN A 58 18.45 9.49 -11.07
C GLN A 58 17.68 9.94 -9.84
N ILE A 59 16.99 11.08 -9.94
CA ILE A 59 16.16 11.61 -8.85
C ILE A 59 14.69 11.52 -9.26
N PHE A 60 13.89 10.83 -8.44
CA PHE A 60 12.45 10.69 -8.61
C PHE A 60 11.73 11.55 -7.57
N SER A 61 10.91 12.49 -8.02
CA SER A 61 10.12 13.35 -7.17
C SER A 61 8.64 13.20 -7.49
N GLY A 62 7.81 13.05 -6.47
CA GLY A 62 6.38 12.84 -6.69
C GLY A 62 5.58 12.97 -5.41
N ARG A 63 4.30 12.60 -5.50
CA ARG A 63 3.39 12.58 -4.36
C ARG A 63 2.71 11.23 -4.25
N ILE A 64 2.44 10.83 -3.02
CA ILE A 64 1.64 9.65 -2.71
C ILE A 64 0.50 10.03 -1.76
N LYS A 65 -0.57 9.25 -1.77
CA LYS A 65 -1.74 9.47 -0.92
C LYS A 65 -2.22 8.16 -0.33
N ASN A 66 -2.56 8.17 0.96
CA ASN A 66 -3.35 7.10 1.54
C ASN A 66 -4.82 7.30 1.14
N VAL A 67 -5.34 6.41 0.30
CA VAL A 67 -6.74 6.35 -0.13
C VAL A 67 -7.51 5.22 0.57
N GLY A 68 -6.84 4.51 1.49
CA GLY A 68 -7.48 3.51 2.35
C GLY A 68 -8.23 4.16 3.51
N GLU A 69 -8.88 3.29 4.30
CA GLU A 69 -9.68 3.68 5.46
C GLU A 69 -8.89 3.65 6.77
N ILE A 70 -7.73 2.99 6.78
CA ILE A 70 -6.82 2.89 7.92
C ILE A 70 -5.50 3.60 7.62
N ARG A 71 -4.84 4.11 8.66
CA ARG A 71 -3.48 4.67 8.63
C ARG A 71 -2.47 3.65 8.06
N ALA A 72 -1.59 4.11 7.19
CA ALA A 72 -0.46 3.33 6.69
C ALA A 72 0.80 3.73 7.47
N ASP A 73 1.51 2.76 8.05
CA ASP A 73 2.71 3.01 8.86
C ASP A 73 4.00 2.71 8.07
N PHE A 74 5.11 3.34 8.49
CA PHE A 74 6.44 3.15 7.88
C PHE A 74 6.44 3.28 6.34
N VAL A 75 5.65 4.22 5.81
CA VAL A 75 5.43 4.34 4.36
C VAL A 75 6.74 4.67 3.65
N ARG A 76 7.11 3.82 2.70
CA ARG A 76 8.39 3.85 1.99
C ARG A 76 8.18 3.70 0.50
N VAL A 77 8.80 4.58 -0.28
CA VAL A 77 8.84 4.51 -1.74
C VAL A 77 10.12 3.79 -2.15
N ILE A 78 10.01 2.78 -3.00
CA ILE A 78 11.11 1.96 -3.50
C ILE A 78 11.24 2.21 -4.99
N GLY A 79 12.46 2.40 -5.46
CA GLY A 79 12.73 2.55 -6.89
C GLY A 79 13.81 1.59 -7.34
N ASN A 80 13.63 1.05 -8.54
CA ASN A 80 14.59 0.15 -9.17
C ASN A 80 14.90 0.64 -10.58
N LEU A 81 16.18 0.67 -10.94
CA LEU A 81 16.68 1.00 -12.27
C LEU A 81 17.14 -0.29 -12.95
N PHE A 82 16.84 -0.42 -14.23
CA PHE A 82 17.18 -1.61 -15.02
C PHE A 82 17.86 -1.24 -16.34
N ASP A 83 18.73 -2.13 -16.82
CA ASP A 83 19.25 -2.07 -18.18
C ASP A 83 18.32 -2.78 -19.17
N GLN A 84 18.73 -2.86 -20.45
CA GLN A 84 17.91 -3.47 -21.50
C GLN A 84 17.66 -4.97 -21.31
N THR A 85 18.44 -5.65 -20.46
CA THR A 85 18.29 -7.08 -20.19
C THR A 85 17.61 -7.34 -18.85
N THR A 86 16.95 -6.33 -18.27
CA THR A 86 16.28 -6.41 -16.97
C THR A 86 17.27 -6.63 -15.81
N THR A 87 18.55 -6.30 -16.00
CA THR A 87 19.53 -6.39 -14.92
C THR A 87 19.47 -5.13 -14.06
N ASN A 88 19.42 -5.32 -12.75
CA ASN A 88 19.37 -4.21 -11.80
C ASN A 88 20.62 -3.31 -11.89
N SER A 89 20.40 -2.08 -12.32
CA SER A 89 21.38 -1.01 -12.51
C SER A 89 21.43 -0.03 -11.33
N GLY A 90 20.51 -0.12 -10.38
CA GLY A 90 20.48 0.67 -9.15
C GLY A 90 19.16 0.43 -8.41
N THR A 91 19.19 0.46 -7.08
CA THR A 91 17.99 0.37 -6.23
C THR A 91 18.22 1.23 -5.02
N ASP A 92 17.22 2.00 -4.65
CA ASP A 92 17.19 2.68 -3.36
C ASP A 92 15.73 2.86 -2.90
N SER A 93 15.55 3.31 -1.67
CA SER A 93 14.24 3.63 -1.13
C SER A 93 14.29 4.81 -0.16
N VAL A 94 13.16 5.49 -0.02
CA VAL A 94 13.04 6.65 0.86
C VAL A 94 11.75 6.57 1.65
N PHE A 95 11.82 6.86 2.95
CA PHE A 95 10.63 7.06 3.76
C PHE A 95 9.98 8.39 3.42
N VAL A 96 8.65 8.41 3.35
CA VAL A 96 7.94 9.67 3.14
C VAL A 96 7.79 10.41 4.46
N LYS A 97 7.80 11.74 4.36
CA LYS A 97 7.52 12.58 5.53
C LYS A 97 6.01 12.71 5.71
N GLY A 98 5.50 12.12 6.78
CA GLY A 98 4.10 12.06 7.12
C GLY A 98 3.82 12.55 8.55
N THR A 99 2.88 11.88 9.20
CA THR A 99 2.45 12.15 10.57
C THR A 99 3.38 11.48 11.58
N ARG A 100 3.66 12.18 12.68
CA ARG A 100 4.44 11.66 13.80
C ARG A 100 3.57 10.77 14.69
N ILE A 101 3.96 9.51 14.81
CA ILE A 101 3.30 8.48 15.64
C ILE A 101 4.28 7.95 16.68
N VAL A 102 3.77 7.66 17.87
CA VAL A 102 4.47 6.92 18.93
C VAL A 102 3.81 5.54 19.00
N TYR A 103 4.54 4.51 18.59
CA TYR A 103 4.05 3.13 18.55
C TYR A 103 4.17 2.46 19.93
N GLU A 104 3.43 1.37 20.16
CA GLU A 104 3.48 0.60 21.42
C GLU A 104 4.90 0.07 21.74
N THR A 105 5.71 -0.14 20.70
CA THR A 105 7.13 -0.50 20.81
C THR A 105 8.01 0.63 21.35
N ASN A 106 7.43 1.81 21.66
CA ASN A 106 8.10 3.07 21.98
C ASN A 106 8.96 3.65 20.84
N VAL A 107 8.81 3.10 19.63
CA VAL A 107 9.38 3.71 18.42
C VAL A 107 8.58 4.97 18.09
N VAL A 108 9.29 6.05 17.75
CA VAL A 108 8.69 7.28 17.26
C VAL A 108 9.09 7.47 15.81
N ALA A 109 8.13 7.50 14.89
CA ALA A 109 8.39 7.74 13.48
C ALA A 109 7.51 8.86 12.94
N ASP A 110 8.00 9.61 11.96
CA ASP A 110 7.29 10.66 11.24
C ASP A 110 6.97 10.25 9.79
N THR A 111 6.70 8.96 9.60
CA THR A 111 6.57 8.31 8.29
C THR A 111 5.22 7.64 8.06
N ALA A 112 4.23 7.92 8.93
CA ALA A 112 2.88 7.38 8.80
C ALA A 112 2.00 8.29 7.95
N LEU A 113 1.05 7.72 7.20
CA LEU A 113 0.03 8.46 6.46
C LEU A 113 -1.37 8.11 6.95
N GLU A 114 -2.05 9.09 7.52
CA GLU A 114 -3.47 8.99 7.88
C GLU A 114 -4.35 8.84 6.63
N PRO A 115 -5.56 8.27 6.75
CA PRO A 115 -6.53 8.21 5.66
C PRO A 115 -6.74 9.58 5.01
N GLY A 116 -6.59 9.65 3.68
CA GLY A 116 -6.70 10.89 2.90
C GLY A 116 -5.45 11.78 2.89
N GLN A 117 -4.45 11.52 3.74
CA GLN A 117 -3.23 12.30 3.80
C GLN A 117 -2.38 12.11 2.55
N THR A 118 -1.80 13.21 2.06
CA THR A 118 -0.87 13.23 0.94
C THR A 118 0.52 13.60 1.44
N ALA A 119 1.55 12.91 0.95
CA ALA A 119 2.95 13.23 1.22
C ALA A 119 3.74 13.32 -0.08
N SER A 120 4.79 14.13 -0.07
CA SER A 120 5.75 14.21 -1.18
C SER A 120 6.96 13.34 -0.86
N TYR A 121 7.55 12.75 -1.90
CA TYR A 121 8.81 12.01 -1.79
C TYR A 121 9.84 12.57 -2.77
N LYS A 122 11.12 12.40 -2.41
CA LYS A 122 12.26 12.65 -3.27
C LYS A 122 13.25 11.51 -3.08
N LEU A 123 13.30 10.59 -4.03
CA LEU A 123 14.14 9.41 -4.03
C LEU A 123 15.34 9.62 -4.96
N THR A 124 16.55 9.45 -4.47
CA THR A 124 17.77 9.51 -5.28
C THR A 124 18.33 8.11 -5.42
N ILE A 125 18.39 7.57 -6.64
CA ILE A 125 18.90 6.22 -6.89
C ILE A 125 20.26 6.31 -7.57
N PRO A 126 21.35 5.86 -6.93
CA PRO A 126 22.66 5.80 -7.56
C PRO A 126 22.69 4.72 -8.65
N ILE A 127 23.34 5.03 -9.77
CA ILE A 127 23.57 4.10 -10.88
C ILE A 127 24.86 3.33 -10.61
N LYS A 128 24.80 2.01 -10.69
CA LYS A 128 25.98 1.14 -10.57
C LYS A 128 26.97 1.44 -11.70
N LYS A 129 28.25 1.57 -11.33
CA LYS A 129 29.33 1.89 -12.27
C LYS A 129 29.34 0.95 -13.48
N GLY A 130 29.39 1.53 -14.68
CA GLY A 130 29.44 0.78 -15.95
C GLY A 130 28.10 0.24 -16.43
N ARG A 131 26.99 0.55 -15.75
CA ARG A 131 25.64 0.22 -16.21
C ARG A 131 25.00 1.40 -16.94
N LYS A 132 24.13 1.08 -17.89
CA LYS A 132 23.28 2.04 -18.60
C LYS A 132 21.83 1.75 -18.28
N VAL A 133 21.16 2.73 -17.66
CA VAL A 133 19.74 2.62 -17.31
C VAL A 133 18.89 2.79 -18.57
N GLN A 134 17.91 1.93 -18.74
CA GLN A 134 16.97 1.92 -19.86
C GLN A 134 15.53 2.15 -19.41
N TYR A 135 15.15 1.60 -18.25
CA TYR A 135 13.84 1.83 -17.64
C TYR A 135 13.91 1.71 -16.12
N HIS A 136 12.81 2.06 -15.45
CA HIS A 136 12.68 2.02 -13.99
C HIS A 136 11.35 1.38 -13.57
N THR A 137 11.28 0.92 -12.33
CA THR A 137 10.03 0.58 -11.65
C THR A 137 9.97 1.29 -10.30
N MET A 138 8.76 1.58 -9.84
CA MET A 138 8.52 2.18 -8.53
C MET A 138 7.43 1.42 -7.80
N ASP A 139 7.64 1.22 -6.51
CA ASP A 139 6.72 0.53 -5.62
C ASP A 139 6.55 1.34 -4.32
N ILE A 140 5.42 1.13 -3.65
CA ILE A 140 5.17 1.69 -2.33
C ILE A 140 5.03 0.51 -1.37
N HIS A 141 5.72 0.60 -0.25
CA HIS A 141 5.62 -0.34 0.85
C HIS A 141 5.14 0.40 2.10
N TRP A 142 4.29 -0.26 2.87
CA TRP A 142 3.81 0.21 4.16
C TRP A 142 3.50 -0.99 5.04
N ASP A 143 3.51 -0.76 6.33
CA ASP A 143 3.11 -1.73 7.34
C ASP A 143 1.75 -1.33 7.93
N GLU A 144 1.07 -2.33 8.51
CA GLU A 144 -0.08 -2.13 9.36
C GLU A 144 0.36 -2.44 10.79
N THR A 145 0.59 -1.39 11.59
CA THR A 145 0.96 -1.54 13.00
C THR A 145 -0.09 -0.92 13.89
N GLN A 146 -0.43 -1.62 14.98
CA GLN A 146 -1.33 -1.13 16.01
C GLN A 146 -0.61 -0.10 16.89
#